data_AF-A0A919HZ81-F1
#
_entry.id   AF-A0A919HZ81-F1
#
_cell.length_a   1.000
_cell.length_b   1.000
_cell.length_c   1.000
_cell.angle_alpha   90.00
_cell.angle_beta   90.00
_cell.angle_gamma   90.00
#
_symmetry.space_group_name_H-M   'P 1'
#
loop_
_entity.id
_entity.type
_entity.pdbx_description
1 polymer ?
#
loop_
_entity_poly.entity_id
_entity_poly.type
_entity_poly.pdbx_seq_one_letter_code
_entity_poly.pdbx_strand_id
1 'polypeptide(L)'
;MLNAELAKQGIEVNNNLCEHFAYSRQELFHLIRVEGIKTFDELLEKHGQGYGCEVCKPTVGSLLASCWNEYILKPQHTPLQDSNDNFLANIQKDGTYSVIPRSAGGEITPEGLVAVGRIAREFNLYTKITGSQRIGLFGAQKDDLPEIWRQLIEAGFETGHAYAKALRMAKTCVGSTGAATALATASASAWNWKTATKASAPRTK
;
A
#
# COMPACT_ATOMS: atom_id res chain seq x y z
N MET A 1 26.08 -8.76 12.85
CA MET A 1 27.02 -9.89 12.81
C MET A 1 27.76 -9.95 11.47
N LEU A 2 27.08 -9.97 10.32
CA LEU A 2 27.73 -9.99 8.99
C LEU A 2 28.68 -8.81 8.72
N ASN A 3 28.24 -7.56 8.94
CA ASN A 3 29.09 -6.38 8.70
C ASN A 3 30.34 -6.33 9.60
N ALA A 4 30.23 -6.85 10.83
CA ALA A 4 31.37 -6.94 11.75
C ALA A 4 32.38 -8.00 11.31
N GLU A 5 31.93 -9.06 10.64
CA GLU A 5 32.80 -10.11 10.10
C GLU A 5 33.46 -9.69 8.77
N LEU A 6 32.74 -8.96 7.91
CA LEU A 6 33.29 -8.36 6.68
C LEU A 6 34.36 -7.30 7.00
N ALA A 7 34.13 -6.47 8.02
CA ALA A 7 35.11 -5.51 8.49
C ALA A 7 36.38 -6.19 9.05
N LYS A 8 36.26 -7.34 9.73
CA LYS A 8 37.41 -8.16 10.17
C LYS A 8 38.19 -8.76 9.01
N GLN A 9 37.54 -8.99 7.87
CA GLN A 9 38.17 -9.48 6.64
C GLN A 9 38.77 -8.36 5.77
N GLY A 10 38.73 -7.10 6.24
CA GLY A 10 39.28 -5.96 5.51
C GLY A 10 38.44 -5.52 4.31
N ILE A 11 37.19 -5.99 4.21
CA ILE A 11 36.25 -5.60 3.15
C ILE A 11 35.49 -4.37 3.61
N GLU A 12 35.62 -3.27 2.87
CA GLU A 12 34.94 -2.01 3.17
C GLU A 12 33.42 -2.19 3.05
N VAL A 13 32.68 -1.93 4.14
CA VAL A 13 31.23 -2.10 4.18
C VAL A 13 30.58 -0.87 3.58
N ASN A 14 30.21 -0.97 2.30
CA ASN A 14 29.44 0.05 1.62
C ASN A 14 27.95 -0.07 1.98
N ASN A 15 27.37 0.97 2.59
CA ASN A 15 25.95 1.02 2.99
C ASN A 15 25.04 1.70 1.95
N ASN A 16 25.56 2.01 0.78
CA ASN A 16 24.83 2.64 -0.31
C ASN A 16 23.69 1.72 -0.77
N LEU A 17 22.54 2.33 -1.10
CA LEU A 17 21.40 1.58 -1.62
C LEU A 17 21.70 0.97 -2.99
N CYS A 18 22.33 1.75 -3.88
CA CYS A 18 22.81 1.32 -5.21
C CYS A 18 23.71 2.41 -5.81
N GLU A 19 24.17 2.22 -7.05
CA GLU A 19 24.96 3.23 -7.79
C GLU A 19 24.28 4.61 -7.95
N HIS A 20 22.95 4.65 -7.87
CA HIS A 20 22.17 5.89 -8.00
C HIS A 20 22.10 6.68 -6.70
N PHE A 21 22.27 6.04 -5.54
CA PHE A 21 22.13 6.67 -4.23
C PHE A 21 23.22 6.17 -3.28
N ALA A 22 24.17 7.05 -2.95
CA ALA A 22 25.25 6.79 -2.00
C ALA A 22 24.78 6.92 -0.53
N TYR A 23 23.56 6.46 -0.26
CA TYR A 23 22.90 6.55 1.03
C TYR A 23 22.24 5.22 1.35
N SER A 24 22.23 4.87 2.63
CA SER A 24 21.41 3.78 3.15
C SER A 24 19.92 4.13 3.08
N ARG A 25 19.08 3.10 3.18
CA ARG A 25 17.62 3.28 3.25
C ARG A 25 17.19 4.18 4.41
N GLN A 26 17.90 4.15 5.54
CA GLN A 26 17.59 4.97 6.72
C GLN A 26 17.93 6.44 6.47
N GLU A 27 19.08 6.72 5.87
CA GLU A 27 19.49 8.07 5.52
C GLU A 27 18.53 8.68 4.48
N LEU A 28 18.16 7.93 3.44
CA LEU A 28 17.16 8.37 2.46
C LEU A 28 15.81 8.69 3.12
N PHE A 29 15.37 7.88 4.09
CA PHE A 29 14.14 8.17 4.85
C PHE A 29 14.24 9.50 5.59
N HIS A 30 15.38 9.78 6.22
CA HIS A 30 15.61 11.04 6.92
C HIS A 30 15.65 12.23 5.97
N LEU A 31 16.35 12.13 4.85
CA LEU A 31 16.41 13.17 3.82
C LEU A 31 15.01 13.52 3.30
N ILE A 32 14.22 12.49 2.95
CA ILE A 32 12.83 12.67 2.50
C ILE A 32 11.99 13.44 3.53
N ARG A 33 12.12 13.10 4.82
CA ARG A 33 11.33 13.71 5.90
C ARG A 33 11.77 15.14 6.21
N VAL A 34 13.07 15.39 6.27
CA VAL A 34 13.63 16.70 6.65
C VAL A 34 13.40 17.73 5.55
N GLU A 35 13.60 17.33 4.30
CA GLU A 35 13.49 18.23 3.15
C GLU A 35 12.08 18.28 2.55
N GLY A 36 11.17 17.43 3.02
CA GLY A 36 9.79 17.40 2.55
C GLY A 36 9.62 16.87 1.11
N ILE A 37 10.56 16.03 0.65
CA ILE A 37 10.61 15.49 -0.72
C ILE A 37 9.42 14.58 -0.97
N LYS A 38 8.68 14.80 -2.06
CA LYS A 38 7.44 14.04 -2.36
C LYS A 38 7.51 13.15 -3.59
N THR A 39 8.51 13.33 -4.44
CA THR A 39 8.64 12.58 -5.69
C THR A 39 10.00 11.90 -5.78
N PHE A 40 10.07 10.83 -6.58
CA PHE A 40 11.34 10.18 -6.88
C PHE A 40 12.28 11.10 -7.64
N ASP A 41 11.76 11.86 -8.61
CA ASP A 41 12.56 12.76 -9.44
C ASP A 41 13.22 13.85 -8.60
N GLU A 42 12.49 14.43 -7.62
CA GLU A 42 13.05 15.42 -6.70
C GLU A 42 14.14 14.79 -5.80
N LEU A 43 13.94 13.57 -5.32
CA LEU A 43 14.95 12.86 -4.52
C LEU A 43 16.21 12.57 -5.35
N LEU A 44 16.02 12.15 -6.61
CA LEU A 44 17.09 11.81 -7.53
C LEU A 44 17.89 13.05 -7.93
N GLU A 45 17.22 14.17 -8.21
CA GLU A 45 17.86 15.43 -8.56
C GLU A 45 18.72 15.98 -7.41
N LYS A 46 18.26 15.87 -6.16
CA LYS A 46 18.96 16.42 -4.99
C LYS A 46 20.04 15.50 -4.44
N HIS A 47 19.77 14.19 -4.37
CA HIS A 47 20.55 13.23 -3.58
C HIS A 47 21.00 12.00 -4.36
N GLY A 48 20.81 11.98 -5.69
CA GLY A 48 21.15 10.85 -6.52
C GLY A 48 21.68 11.23 -7.90
N GLN A 49 21.75 10.24 -8.78
CA GLN A 49 22.24 10.39 -10.14
C GLN A 49 21.61 9.35 -11.07
N GLY A 50 21.61 9.60 -12.38
CA GLY A 50 21.09 8.69 -13.39
C GLY A 50 19.56 8.69 -13.49
N TYR A 51 18.95 7.53 -13.75
CA TYR A 51 17.50 7.39 -13.97
C TYR A 51 16.81 6.43 -12.99
N GLY A 52 17.57 5.88 -12.05
CA GLY A 52 17.13 4.86 -11.10
C GLY A 52 16.99 3.46 -11.69
N CYS A 53 17.14 2.44 -10.83
CA CYS A 53 17.04 1.03 -11.17
C CYS A 53 15.90 0.31 -10.42
N GLU A 54 15.78 -0.99 -10.67
CA GLU A 54 14.85 -1.91 -10.01
C GLU A 54 15.06 -2.05 -8.49
N VAL A 55 16.18 -1.57 -7.93
CA VAL A 55 16.44 -1.55 -6.49
C VAL A 55 15.93 -0.25 -5.86
N CYS A 56 16.35 0.90 -6.40
CA CYS A 56 16.07 2.19 -5.76
C CYS A 56 14.65 2.70 -5.99
N LYS A 57 14.05 2.46 -7.17
CA LYS A 57 12.67 2.91 -7.46
C LYS A 57 11.63 2.34 -6.48
N PRO A 58 11.53 1.01 -6.28
CA PRO A 58 10.58 0.46 -5.31
C PRO A 58 10.95 0.80 -3.86
N THR A 59 12.24 0.93 -3.56
CA THR A 59 12.70 1.35 -2.22
C THR A 59 12.21 2.76 -1.91
N VAL A 60 12.48 3.73 -2.79
CA VAL A 60 12.04 5.12 -2.62
C VAL A 60 10.52 5.22 -2.64
N GLY A 61 9.83 4.48 -3.51
CA GLY A 61 8.36 4.39 -3.49
C GLY A 61 7.83 3.94 -2.13
N SER A 62 8.45 2.94 -1.50
CA SER A 62 8.12 2.50 -0.14
C SER A 62 8.41 3.57 0.93
N LEU A 63 9.51 4.31 0.80
CA LEU A 63 9.87 5.39 1.72
C LEU A 63 8.88 6.56 1.62
N LEU A 64 8.54 7.00 0.41
CA LEU A 64 7.57 8.06 0.16
C LEU A 64 6.18 7.68 0.70
N ALA A 65 5.73 6.43 0.45
CA ALA A 65 4.49 5.93 1.02
C ALA A 65 4.51 5.94 2.56
N SER A 66 5.64 5.59 3.17
CA SER A 66 5.80 5.62 4.64
C SER A 66 5.80 7.05 5.20
N CYS A 67 6.34 8.02 4.46
CA CYS A 67 6.45 9.41 4.90
C CYS A 67 5.14 10.17 4.74
N TRP A 68 4.41 9.93 3.65
CA TRP A 68 3.31 10.78 3.20
C TRP A 68 1.97 10.05 3.06
N ASN A 69 1.98 8.72 2.92
CA ASN A 69 0.79 7.88 2.77
C ASN A 69 -0.20 8.40 1.70
N GLU A 70 0.33 8.88 0.58
CA GLU A 70 -0.49 9.35 -0.54
C GLU A 70 -1.06 8.18 -1.35
N TYR A 71 -2.12 8.45 -2.12
CA TYR A 71 -2.72 7.45 -3.00
C TYR A 71 -1.72 6.90 -4.02
N ILE A 72 -1.55 5.58 -4.01
CA ILE A 72 -0.44 4.89 -4.68
C ILE A 72 -0.52 4.94 -6.22
N LEU A 73 -1.71 5.09 -6.79
CA LEU A 73 -1.94 5.21 -8.23
C LEU A 73 -1.94 6.65 -8.74
N LYS A 74 -1.47 7.62 -7.93
CA LYS A 74 -1.18 8.95 -8.48
C LYS A 74 -0.09 8.83 -9.56
N PRO A 75 -0.12 9.66 -10.62
CA PRO A 75 0.85 9.59 -11.71
C PRO A 75 2.31 9.65 -11.26
N GLN A 76 2.60 10.33 -10.16
CA GLN A 76 3.95 10.48 -9.60
C GLN A 76 4.45 9.22 -8.87
N HIS A 77 3.53 8.38 -8.36
CA HIS A 77 3.87 7.21 -7.53
C HIS A 77 3.79 5.91 -8.32
N THR A 78 2.94 5.86 -9.36
CA THR A 78 2.69 4.67 -10.20
C THR A 78 3.97 4.09 -10.83
N PRO A 79 4.92 4.89 -11.38
CA PRO A 79 6.15 4.34 -11.97
C PRO A 79 7.10 3.67 -10.96
N LEU A 80 6.89 3.91 -9.66
CA LEU A 80 7.70 3.37 -8.57
C LEU A 80 7.13 2.06 -8.01
N GLN A 81 5.94 1.67 -8.46
CA GLN A 81 5.20 0.54 -7.95
C GLN A 81 5.45 -0.73 -8.75
N ASP A 82 5.40 -1.86 -8.05
CA ASP A 82 5.40 -3.17 -8.68
C ASP A 82 4.01 -3.51 -9.24
N SER A 83 3.92 -4.63 -9.95
CA SER A 83 2.65 -5.10 -10.53
C SER A 83 1.53 -5.24 -9.50
N ASN A 84 1.83 -5.55 -8.23
CA ASN A 84 0.77 -5.75 -7.24
C ASN A 84 0.15 -4.41 -6.84
N ASP A 85 0.98 -3.39 -6.62
CA ASP A 85 0.54 -2.07 -6.23
C ASP A 85 -0.14 -1.32 -7.38
N ASN A 86 0.27 -1.56 -8.63
CA ASN A 86 -0.39 -0.99 -9.82
C ASN A 86 -1.83 -1.48 -10.01
N PHE A 87 -2.13 -2.72 -9.62
CA PHE A 87 -3.48 -3.30 -9.72
C PHE A 87 -4.22 -3.36 -8.37
N LEU A 88 -3.58 -2.88 -7.30
CA LEU A 88 -4.05 -2.98 -5.91
C LEU A 88 -4.40 -4.42 -5.51
N ALA A 89 -3.85 -5.40 -6.20
CA ALA A 89 -4.20 -6.82 -6.13
C ALA A 89 -2.93 -7.66 -6.13
N ASN A 90 -2.93 -8.81 -5.45
CA ASN A 90 -1.70 -9.62 -5.37
C ASN A 90 -1.72 -10.71 -6.43
N ILE A 91 -0.71 -10.73 -7.29
CA ILE A 91 -0.50 -11.80 -8.28
C ILE A 91 -0.24 -13.14 -7.58
N GLN A 92 -0.86 -14.20 -8.08
CA GLN A 92 -0.72 -15.58 -7.62
C GLN A 92 0.24 -16.33 -8.54
N LYS A 93 0.69 -17.51 -8.10
CA LYS A 93 1.64 -18.34 -8.88
C LYS A 93 1.08 -18.81 -10.23
N ASP A 94 -0.24 -18.89 -10.34
CA ASP A 94 -0.96 -19.27 -11.56
C ASP A 94 -1.25 -18.07 -12.49
N GLY A 95 -0.75 -16.88 -12.17
CA GLY A 95 -0.95 -15.65 -12.95
C GLY A 95 -2.27 -14.92 -12.67
N THR A 96 -3.17 -15.49 -11.87
CA THR A 96 -4.39 -14.81 -11.43
C THR A 96 -4.10 -13.82 -10.31
N TYR A 97 -5.09 -12.99 -9.98
CA TYR A 97 -4.98 -11.98 -8.93
C TYR A 97 -5.89 -12.29 -7.75
N SER A 98 -5.44 -11.85 -6.58
CA SER A 98 -6.24 -11.80 -5.36
C SER A 98 -6.62 -10.36 -5.01
N VAL A 99 -7.91 -10.15 -4.76
CA VAL A 99 -8.48 -8.87 -4.37
C VAL A 99 -8.95 -8.98 -2.92
N ILE A 100 -8.45 -8.10 -2.06
CA ILE A 100 -8.77 -8.10 -0.63
C ILE A 100 -9.20 -6.68 -0.25
N PRO A 101 -10.51 -6.36 -0.28
CA PRO A 101 -10.98 -5.04 0.11
C PRO A 101 -10.67 -4.75 1.58
N ARG A 102 -10.53 -3.47 1.91
CA ARG A 102 -10.28 -3.03 3.29
C ARG A 102 -11.58 -3.07 4.09
N SER A 103 -11.50 -3.63 5.29
CA SER A 103 -12.57 -3.64 6.31
C SER A 103 -11.95 -3.30 7.66
N ALA A 104 -12.13 -2.08 8.14
CA ALA A 104 -11.56 -1.63 9.41
C ALA A 104 -12.17 -2.42 10.58
N GLY A 105 -11.33 -3.01 11.45
CA GLY A 105 -11.80 -3.86 12.55
C GLY A 105 -12.55 -5.13 12.12
N GLY A 106 -12.53 -5.48 10.82
CA GLY A 106 -13.37 -6.56 10.28
C GLY A 106 -14.85 -6.19 10.14
N GLU A 107 -15.21 -4.91 10.29
CA GLU A 107 -16.58 -4.44 10.13
C GLU A 107 -16.97 -4.42 8.64
N ILE A 108 -18.11 -5.05 8.34
CA ILE A 108 -18.70 -5.12 6.99
C ILE A 108 -20.21 -4.94 7.16
N THR A 109 -20.82 -4.07 6.35
CA THR A 109 -22.27 -3.87 6.35
C THR A 109 -22.99 -5.08 5.73
N PRO A 110 -24.25 -5.35 6.07
CA PRO A 110 -25.03 -6.40 5.40
C PRO A 110 -25.01 -6.27 3.87
N GLU A 111 -25.17 -5.05 3.35
CA GLU A 111 -25.16 -4.74 1.93
C GLU A 111 -23.78 -5.01 1.31
N GLY A 112 -22.71 -4.63 2.00
CA GLY A 112 -21.34 -4.90 1.58
C GLY A 112 -21.05 -6.39 1.51
N LEU A 113 -21.55 -7.17 2.48
CA LEU A 113 -21.41 -8.63 2.48
C LEU A 113 -22.14 -9.27 1.29
N VAL A 114 -23.37 -8.82 1.01
CA VAL A 114 -24.14 -9.26 -0.17
C VAL A 114 -23.40 -8.90 -1.47
N ALA A 115 -22.86 -7.68 -1.56
CA ALA A 115 -22.12 -7.22 -2.72
C ALA A 115 -20.87 -8.06 -2.97
N VAL A 116 -20.10 -8.40 -1.93
CA VAL A 116 -18.93 -9.28 -2.04
C VAL A 116 -19.32 -10.65 -2.58
N GLY A 117 -20.41 -11.24 -2.07
CA GLY A 117 -20.90 -12.54 -2.58
C GLY A 117 -21.37 -12.46 -4.03
N ARG A 118 -22.04 -11.37 -4.42
CA ARG A 118 -22.47 -11.13 -5.81
C ARG A 118 -21.28 -11.02 -6.76
N ILE A 119 -20.31 -10.17 -6.42
CA ILE A 119 -19.07 -9.95 -7.20
C ILE A 119 -18.30 -11.26 -7.34
N ALA A 120 -18.12 -12.00 -6.23
CA ALA A 120 -17.43 -13.28 -6.27
C ALA A 120 -18.09 -14.26 -7.24
N ARG A 121 -19.43 -14.33 -7.26
CA ARG A 121 -20.16 -15.19 -8.19
C ARG A 121 -20.04 -14.71 -9.64
N GLU A 122 -20.16 -13.40 -9.87
CA GLU A 122 -20.10 -12.77 -11.19
C GLU A 122 -18.76 -13.05 -11.90
N PHE A 123 -17.65 -12.94 -11.17
CA PHE A 123 -16.30 -13.15 -11.69
C PHE A 123 -15.75 -14.57 -11.41
N ASN A 124 -16.59 -15.49 -10.93
CA ASN A 124 -16.21 -16.87 -10.58
C ASN A 124 -14.97 -16.95 -9.65
N LEU A 125 -14.96 -16.13 -8.61
CA LEU A 125 -13.85 -15.99 -7.67
C LEU A 125 -14.02 -16.93 -6.48
N TYR A 126 -12.94 -17.63 -6.12
CA TYR A 126 -12.88 -18.35 -4.86
C TYR A 126 -12.81 -17.34 -3.70
N THR A 127 -13.66 -17.51 -2.68
CA THR A 127 -13.70 -16.61 -1.52
C THR A 127 -13.22 -17.29 -0.26
N LYS A 128 -12.36 -16.62 0.50
CA LYS A 128 -11.86 -17.14 1.78
C LYS A 128 -11.72 -16.03 2.83
N ILE A 129 -12.16 -16.31 4.04
CA ILE A 129 -11.79 -15.50 5.21
C ILE A 129 -10.32 -15.78 5.52
N THR A 130 -9.49 -14.75 5.41
CA THR A 130 -8.04 -14.84 5.63
C THR A 130 -7.72 -14.83 7.13
N GLY A 131 -6.50 -15.25 7.51
CA GLY A 131 -6.05 -15.20 8.91
C GLY A 131 -6.00 -13.79 9.53
N SER A 132 -6.18 -12.76 8.71
CA SER A 132 -6.34 -11.36 9.12
C SER A 132 -7.80 -10.91 9.22
N GLN A 133 -8.77 -11.84 9.25
CA GLN A 133 -10.22 -11.54 9.38
C GLN A 133 -10.76 -10.65 8.26
N ARG A 134 -10.28 -10.85 7.04
CA ARG A 134 -10.74 -10.16 5.83
C ARG A 134 -11.24 -11.16 4.82
N ILE A 135 -12.23 -10.77 4.01
CA ILE A 135 -12.68 -11.58 2.87
C ILE A 135 -11.71 -11.36 1.72
N GLY A 136 -11.02 -12.42 1.30
CA GLY A 136 -10.22 -12.44 0.09
C GLY A 136 -10.98 -13.08 -1.06
N LEU A 137 -10.90 -12.45 -2.23
CA LEU A 137 -11.40 -12.91 -3.51
C LEU A 137 -10.20 -13.36 -4.36
N PHE A 138 -10.21 -14.58 -4.89
CA PHE A 138 -9.08 -15.20 -5.57
C PHE A 138 -9.48 -15.70 -6.95
N GLY A 139 -8.55 -15.63 -7.91
CA GLY A 139 -8.76 -16.11 -9.28
C GLY A 139 -9.15 -15.03 -10.28
N ALA A 140 -9.04 -13.75 -9.92
CA ALA A 140 -9.41 -12.65 -10.81
C ALA A 140 -8.44 -12.53 -11.99
N GLN A 141 -8.95 -12.28 -13.19
CA GLN A 141 -8.12 -11.92 -14.33
C GLN A 141 -7.71 -10.46 -14.24
N LYS A 142 -6.57 -10.11 -14.83
CA LYS A 142 -6.02 -8.76 -14.82
C LYS A 142 -7.01 -7.71 -15.33
N ASP A 143 -7.69 -8.03 -16.43
CA ASP A 143 -8.59 -7.11 -17.12
C ASP A 143 -9.91 -6.89 -16.36
N ASP A 144 -10.26 -7.81 -15.45
CA ASP A 144 -11.46 -7.70 -14.60
C ASP A 144 -11.22 -6.81 -13.37
N LEU A 145 -9.96 -6.57 -12.99
CA LEU A 145 -9.61 -5.86 -11.76
C LEU A 145 -10.23 -4.45 -11.66
N PRO A 146 -10.24 -3.61 -12.71
CA PRO A 146 -10.87 -2.29 -12.64
C PRO A 146 -12.36 -2.38 -12.30
N GLU A 147 -13.08 -3.34 -12.89
CA GLU A 147 -14.51 -3.51 -12.68
C GLU A 147 -14.81 -4.10 -11.30
N ILE A 148 -14.05 -5.11 -10.86
CA ILE A 148 -14.14 -5.66 -9.51
C ILE A 148 -13.94 -4.55 -8.46
N TRP A 149 -12.92 -3.70 -8.63
CA TRP A 149 -12.67 -2.60 -7.71
C TRP A 149 -13.77 -1.54 -7.74
N ARG A 150 -14.28 -1.19 -8.92
CA ARG A 150 -15.41 -0.25 -9.06
C ARG A 150 -16.62 -0.71 -8.25
N GLN A 151 -17.02 -1.98 -8.41
CA GLN A 151 -18.17 -2.54 -7.71
C GLN A 151 -17.94 -2.64 -6.19
N LEU A 152 -16.72 -2.96 -5.75
CA LEU A 152 -16.38 -2.96 -4.33
C LEU A 152 -16.43 -1.55 -3.72
N ILE A 153 -15.95 -0.54 -4.44
CA ILE A 153 -16.00 0.86 -3.99
C ILE A 153 -17.44 1.35 -3.88
N GLU A 154 -18.28 1.03 -4.86
CA GLU A 154 -19.71 1.36 -4.83
C GLU A 154 -20.44 0.70 -3.65
N ALA A 155 -20.00 -0.50 -3.26
CA ALA A 155 -20.49 -1.20 -2.07
C ALA A 155 -19.92 -0.65 -0.75
N GLY A 156 -19.10 0.40 -0.79
CA GLY A 156 -18.56 1.09 0.39
C GLY A 156 -17.24 0.54 0.90
N PHE A 157 -16.58 -0.36 0.16
CA PHE A 157 -15.22 -0.80 0.49
C PHE A 157 -14.18 0.20 0.03
N GLU A 158 -13.06 0.29 0.75
CA GLU A 158 -11.91 1.07 0.33
C GLU A 158 -10.90 0.18 -0.42
N THR A 159 -10.26 0.74 -1.44
CA THR A 159 -9.14 0.08 -2.11
C THR A 159 -7.99 -0.09 -1.12
N GLY A 160 -7.50 -1.31 -0.96
CA GLY A 160 -6.30 -1.58 -0.16
C GLY A 160 -5.03 -1.27 -0.94
N HIS A 161 -3.96 -0.90 -0.22
CA HIS A 161 -2.61 -1.11 -0.76
C HIS A 161 -2.41 -2.62 -1.02
N ALA A 162 -1.52 -2.99 -1.93
CA ALA A 162 -1.15 -4.40 -2.04
C ALA A 162 -0.60 -4.90 -0.68
N TYR A 163 -0.74 -6.20 -0.45
CA TYR A 163 -0.60 -6.87 0.86
C TYR A 163 0.67 -6.52 1.66
N ALA A 164 1.72 -5.99 1.01
CA ALA A 164 3.03 -5.77 1.58
C ALA A 164 3.27 -4.39 2.23
N LYS A 165 2.56 -3.31 1.83
CA LYS A 165 3.02 -1.93 2.14
C LYS A 165 2.18 -1.12 3.14
N ALA A 166 1.07 -1.67 3.65
CA ALA A 166 0.23 -0.97 4.64
C ALA A 166 -0.08 -1.84 5.86
N LEU A 167 -0.50 -1.18 6.96
CA LEU A 167 -1.01 -1.84 8.17
C LEU A 167 -2.07 -2.87 7.77
N ARG A 168 -1.74 -4.17 7.88
CA ARG A 168 -2.54 -5.23 7.26
C ARG A 168 -3.95 -5.34 7.84
N MET A 169 -4.05 -5.18 9.15
CA MET A 169 -5.30 -5.15 9.90
C MET A 169 -5.06 -4.69 11.34
N ALA A 170 -6.12 -4.23 12.00
CA ALA A 170 -6.17 -4.06 13.45
C ALA A 170 -7.27 -4.99 13.98
N LYS A 171 -6.92 -5.92 14.89
CA LYS A 171 -7.90 -6.79 15.56
C LYS A 171 -8.65 -5.97 16.58
N THR A 172 -9.97 -6.01 16.52
CA THR A 172 -10.85 -5.46 17.55
C THR A 172 -11.55 -6.63 18.25
N CYS A 173 -11.64 -6.56 19.59
CA CYS A 173 -12.41 -7.53 20.35
C CYS A 173 -13.91 -7.19 20.22
N VAL A 174 -14.75 -8.22 20.13
CA VAL A 174 -16.21 -8.06 20.19
C VAL A 174 -16.59 -7.78 21.64
N GLY A 175 -16.67 -6.50 22.01
CA GLY A 175 -16.97 -6.05 23.37
C GLY A 175 -16.86 -4.54 23.52
N SER A 176 -17.99 -3.85 23.50
CA SER A 176 -18.14 -2.41 23.70
C SER A 176 -17.98 -2.03 25.18
N THR A 177 -16.93 -1.26 25.50
CA THR A 177 -16.89 -0.14 26.50
C THR A 177 -15.48 0.34 26.86
N GLY A 178 -14.41 -0.41 26.57
CA GLY A 178 -13.04 -0.04 26.98
C GLY A 178 -12.06 0.37 25.87
N ALA A 179 -12.47 0.33 24.59
CA ALA A 179 -11.56 0.53 23.45
C ALA A 179 -11.69 1.91 22.76
N ALA A 180 -12.59 2.79 23.22
CA ALA A 180 -12.78 4.12 22.61
C ALA A 180 -11.53 5.01 22.76
N THR A 181 -10.77 4.86 23.85
CA THR A 181 -9.59 5.68 24.11
C THR A 181 -8.37 5.30 23.24
N ALA A 182 -8.27 4.03 22.81
CA ALA A 182 -7.22 3.60 21.87
C ALA A 182 -7.64 3.81 20.41
N LEU A 183 -8.94 3.74 20.12
CA LEU A 183 -9.48 3.96 18.78
C LEU A 183 -9.37 5.44 18.37
N ALA A 184 -9.47 6.38 19.31
CA ALA A 184 -9.35 7.81 19.02
C ALA A 184 -7.96 8.21 18.49
N THR A 185 -6.88 7.58 18.97
CA THR A 185 -5.51 7.89 18.52
C THR A 185 -5.14 7.23 17.18
N ALA A 186 -5.69 6.06 16.87
CA ALA A 186 -5.47 5.41 15.56
C ALA A 186 -6.44 5.91 14.47
N SER A 187 -7.67 6.25 14.85
CA SER A 187 -8.71 6.69 13.91
C SER A 187 -8.70 8.18 13.65
N ALA A 188 -8.08 9.02 14.50
CA ALA A 188 -7.87 10.44 14.17
C ALA A 188 -7.05 10.60 12.87
N SER A 189 -6.08 9.71 12.63
CA SER A 189 -5.34 9.63 11.36
C SER A 189 -6.20 9.18 10.18
N ALA A 190 -7.23 8.35 10.43
CA ALA A 190 -8.18 7.86 9.42
C ALA A 190 -9.35 8.84 9.19
N TRP A 191 -9.70 9.70 10.15
CA TRP A 191 -10.76 10.71 9.99
C TRP A 191 -10.29 11.88 9.12
N ASN A 192 -9.01 12.22 9.18
CA ASN A 192 -8.38 13.19 8.27
C ASN A 192 -8.38 12.74 6.79
N TRP A 193 -8.69 11.46 6.52
CA TRP A 193 -8.81 10.90 5.17
C TRP A 193 -10.18 11.20 4.53
N LYS A 194 -11.27 11.24 5.31
CA LYS A 194 -12.62 11.49 4.80
C LYS A 194 -12.80 12.91 4.25
N THR A 195 -11.99 13.86 4.72
CA THR A 195 -11.98 15.25 4.26
C THR A 195 -11.09 15.47 3.04
N ALA A 196 -10.01 14.69 2.88
CA ALA A 196 -9.07 14.84 1.76
C ALA A 196 -9.58 14.27 0.43
N THR A 197 -10.36 13.18 0.44
CA THR A 197 -10.88 12.54 -0.78
C THR A 197 -12.06 13.26 -1.43
N LYS A 198 -12.80 14.09 -0.68
CA LYS A 198 -13.84 14.95 -1.26
C LYS A 198 -13.30 16.18 -2.00
N ALA A 199 -12.01 16.48 -1.91
CA ALA A 199 -11.43 17.71 -2.47
C ALA A 199 -10.83 17.57 -3.88
N SER A 200 -10.77 16.38 -4.49
CA SER A 200 -10.06 16.16 -5.75
C SER A 200 -10.92 15.63 -6.92
N ALA A 201 -12.25 15.70 -6.85
CA ALA A 201 -13.08 15.50 -8.04
C ALA A 201 -13.04 16.76 -8.91
N PRO A 202 -12.58 16.71 -10.18
CA PRO A 202 -12.64 17.86 -11.06
C PRO A 202 -14.12 18.18 -11.33
N ARG A 203 -14.55 19.39 -10.94
CA ARG A 203 -15.83 19.93 -11.40
C ARG A 203 -15.69 20.25 -12.89
N THR A 204 -16.24 19.39 -13.73
CA THR A 204 -16.56 19.75 -15.12
C THR A 204 -17.64 20.83 -15.10
N LYS A 205 -17.43 21.87 -15.89
CA LYS A 205 -18.39 22.94 -16.18
C LYS A 205 -19.62 22.40 -16.91
#